data_AF-A0A957ZBL6-F1
#
_entry.id   AF-A0A957ZBL6-F1
#
_cell.length_a   1.000
_cell.length_b   1.000
_cell.length_c   1.000
_cell.angle_alpha   90.00
_cell.angle_beta   90.00
_cell.angle_gamma   90.00
#
_symmetry.space_group_name_H-M   'P 1'
#
loop_
_entity.id
_entity.type
_entity.pdbx_description
1 polymer ?
#
loop_
_entity_poly.entity_id
_entity_poly.type
_entity_poly.pdbx_seq_one_letter_code
_entity_poly.pdbx_strand_id
1 'polypeptide(L)'
;MQSIGAAVSRADADPTRPTFHFRPPAFWMNDPNGPIYHNGWFHLFYQHNPYGDEWGHMHWGHARSRDLVRWEHLPIALAPSLELGEEHVYSGCAWPNGDGEPLLFYTSVKSGPKESRPPNEQWAARPLDAELIVW
;
A
#
# COMPACT_ATOMS: atom_id res chain seq x y z
N MET A 1 -12.35 14.74 -4.29
CA MET A 1 -12.01 13.32 -4.55
C MET A 1 -13.03 12.44 -3.86
N GLN A 2 -13.43 11.33 -4.48
CA GLN A 2 -14.33 10.34 -3.87
C GLN A 2 -13.51 9.48 -2.90
N SER A 3 -14.01 9.24 -1.68
CA SER A 3 -13.35 8.33 -0.74
C SER A 3 -13.51 6.88 -1.19
N ILE A 4 -12.57 6.01 -0.79
CA ILE A 4 -12.68 4.55 -1.02
C ILE A 4 -14.06 4.05 -0.58
N GLY A 5 -14.51 4.44 0.62
CA GLY A 5 -15.81 4.03 1.17
C GLY A 5 -17.00 4.40 0.28
N ALA A 6 -16.97 5.56 -0.37
CA ALA A 6 -18.03 5.97 -1.30
C ALA A 6 -17.96 5.23 -2.65
N ALA A 7 -16.84 4.60 -2.99
CA ALA A 7 -16.64 3.85 -4.24
C ALA A 7 -16.91 2.35 -4.11
N VAL A 8 -16.92 1.79 -2.88
CA VAL A 8 -17.13 0.35 -2.63
C VAL A 8 -18.42 -0.15 -3.28
N SER A 9 -19.54 0.55 -3.10
CA SER A 9 -20.83 0.10 -3.65
C SER A 9 -20.82 0.00 -5.19
N ARG A 10 -20.12 0.92 -5.87
CA ARG A 10 -19.94 0.84 -7.33
C ARG A 10 -19.05 -0.33 -7.71
N ALA A 11 -17.95 -0.53 -6.98
CA ALA A 11 -17.05 -1.63 -7.22
C ALA A 11 -17.76 -2.99 -7.04
N ASP A 12 -18.48 -3.19 -5.95
CA ASP A 12 -19.18 -4.46 -5.67
C ASP A 12 -20.37 -4.73 -6.60
N ALA A 13 -20.89 -3.70 -7.29
CA ALA A 13 -21.91 -3.86 -8.33
C ALA A 13 -21.35 -4.32 -9.69
N ASP A 14 -20.02 -4.34 -9.88
CA ASP A 14 -19.39 -4.81 -11.12
C ASP A 14 -19.50 -6.34 -11.23
N PRO A 15 -20.24 -6.88 -12.24
CA PRO A 15 -20.43 -8.31 -12.39
C PRO A 15 -19.14 -9.08 -12.75
N THR A 16 -18.10 -8.38 -13.18
CA THR A 16 -16.80 -8.95 -13.55
C THR A 16 -15.79 -8.94 -12.41
N ARG A 17 -16.16 -8.34 -11.27
CA ARG A 17 -15.27 -8.20 -10.12
C ARG A 17 -14.91 -9.58 -9.52
N PRO A 18 -13.62 -9.91 -9.38
CA PRO A 18 -13.20 -11.15 -8.74
C PRO A 18 -13.71 -11.29 -7.30
N THR A 19 -14.15 -12.49 -6.95
CA THR A 19 -14.75 -12.81 -5.64
C THR A 19 -13.88 -13.71 -4.76
N PHE A 20 -12.80 -14.29 -5.30
CA PHE A 20 -11.95 -15.26 -4.59
C PHE A 20 -10.43 -14.97 -4.69
N HIS A 21 -10.05 -13.81 -5.23
CA HIS A 21 -8.68 -13.30 -5.21
C HIS A 21 -8.62 -12.01 -4.40
N PHE A 22 -7.45 -11.72 -3.84
CA PHE A 22 -7.20 -10.45 -3.18
C PHE A 22 -7.43 -9.27 -4.14
N ARG A 23 -8.06 -8.20 -3.64
CA ARG A 23 -8.33 -6.95 -4.35
C ARG A 23 -8.48 -5.81 -3.33
N PRO A 24 -8.22 -4.53 -3.66
CA PRO A 24 -8.61 -3.43 -2.79
C PRO A 24 -10.14 -3.35 -2.70
N PRO A 25 -10.68 -2.66 -1.69
CA PRO A 25 -12.13 -2.41 -1.58
C PRO A 25 -12.73 -1.73 -2.82
N ALA A 26 -11.98 -0.79 -3.42
CA ALA A 26 -12.30 -0.09 -4.66
C ALA A 26 -11.01 0.40 -5.33
N PHE A 27 -11.12 0.99 -6.53
CA PHE A 27 -10.03 1.68 -7.24
C PHE A 27 -8.85 0.82 -7.71
N TRP A 28 -7.79 1.48 -8.21
CA TRP A 28 -6.65 0.86 -8.87
C TRP A 28 -5.70 0.18 -7.87
N MET A 29 -5.25 -1.04 -8.20
CA MET A 29 -4.11 -1.69 -7.56
C MET A 29 -3.16 -2.26 -8.61
N ASN A 30 -1.90 -2.49 -8.24
CA ASN A 30 -0.97 -3.28 -9.02
C ASN A 30 -0.09 -4.16 -8.13
N ASP A 31 1.20 -3.87 -8.04
CA ASP A 31 2.22 -4.77 -7.50
C ASP A 31 1.93 -5.16 -6.04
N PRO A 32 2.05 -6.45 -5.67
CA PRO A 32 2.12 -6.84 -4.26
C PRO A 32 3.43 -6.34 -3.65
N ASN A 33 3.37 -5.82 -2.43
CA ASN A 33 4.51 -5.25 -1.72
C ASN A 33 4.62 -5.80 -0.31
N GLY A 34 5.86 -5.97 0.14
CA GLY A 34 6.21 -6.34 1.52
C GLY A 34 5.42 -7.45 2.21
N PRO A 35 5.09 -8.59 1.57
CA PRO A 35 4.40 -9.67 2.28
C PRO A 35 5.26 -10.17 3.45
N ILE A 36 4.70 -10.20 4.67
CA ILE A 36 5.40 -10.62 5.88
C ILE A 36 4.45 -11.28 6.87
N TYR A 37 4.94 -12.26 7.63
CA TYR A 37 4.22 -12.82 8.77
C TYR A 37 4.71 -12.18 10.07
N HIS A 38 3.82 -11.57 10.84
CA HIS A 38 4.12 -10.88 12.09
C HIS A 38 2.98 -11.05 13.08
N ASN A 39 3.29 -11.34 14.35
CA ASN A 39 2.32 -11.43 15.46
C ASN A 39 1.04 -12.23 15.16
N GLY A 40 1.15 -13.35 14.47
CA GLY A 40 0.00 -14.22 14.16
C GLY A 40 -0.75 -13.87 12.88
N TRP A 41 -0.26 -12.90 12.10
CA TRP A 41 -0.91 -12.39 10.90
C TRP A 41 0.03 -12.39 9.69
N PHE A 42 -0.49 -12.80 8.54
CA PHE A 42 0.10 -12.47 7.25
C PHE A 42 -0.33 -11.06 6.86
N HIS A 43 0.61 -10.15 6.71
CA HIS A 43 0.38 -8.82 6.18
C HIS A 43 0.72 -8.80 4.68
N LEU A 44 -0.13 -8.15 3.90
CA LEU A 44 0.08 -7.87 2.49
C LEU A 44 -0.08 -6.37 2.27
N PHE A 45 0.94 -5.76 1.69
CA PHE A 45 0.86 -4.41 1.15
C PHE A 45 0.77 -4.49 -0.36
N TYR A 46 0.33 -3.42 -0.99
CA TYR A 46 0.20 -3.38 -2.45
C TYR A 46 0.15 -1.94 -2.94
N GLN A 47 0.68 -1.68 -4.14
CA GLN A 47 0.51 -0.38 -4.77
C GLN A 47 -0.97 -0.09 -5.02
N HIS A 48 -1.40 1.11 -4.64
CA HIS A 48 -2.78 1.52 -4.66
C HIS A 48 -2.93 2.99 -5.03
N ASN A 49 -3.89 3.32 -5.91
CA ASN A 49 -4.40 4.69 -6.05
C ASN A 49 -5.70 4.80 -5.25
N PRO A 50 -5.73 5.49 -4.10
CA PRO A 50 -6.93 5.60 -3.29
C PRO A 50 -7.95 6.62 -3.84
N TYR A 51 -7.65 7.27 -4.96
CA TYR A 51 -8.44 8.38 -5.51
C TYR A 51 -9.11 8.06 -6.85
N GLY A 52 -8.79 6.93 -7.50
CA GLY A 52 -9.34 6.59 -8.82
C GLY A 52 -8.95 5.21 -9.33
N ASP A 53 -9.63 4.77 -10.38
CA ASP A 53 -9.43 3.49 -11.09
C ASP A 53 -8.36 3.55 -12.18
N GLU A 54 -7.48 4.55 -12.13
CA GLU A 54 -6.35 4.73 -13.04
C GLU A 54 -5.01 4.70 -12.28
N TRP A 55 -3.93 4.44 -13.01
CA TRP A 55 -2.58 4.56 -12.45
C TRP A 55 -2.26 6.01 -12.10
N GLY A 56 -1.82 6.26 -10.86
CA GLY A 56 -1.38 7.56 -10.36
C GLY A 56 -1.48 7.64 -8.84
N HIS A 57 -0.85 8.65 -8.22
CA HIS A 57 -0.89 8.84 -6.76
C HIS A 57 -0.59 7.55 -5.97
N MET A 58 0.54 6.88 -6.25
CA MET A 58 0.82 5.59 -5.62
C MET A 58 1.00 5.70 -4.10
N HIS A 59 0.18 4.94 -3.39
CA HIS A 59 0.24 4.64 -1.97
C HIS A 59 0.51 3.14 -1.80
N TRP A 60 0.82 2.71 -0.58
CA TRP A 60 0.70 1.30 -0.21
C TRP A 60 -0.60 1.06 0.54
N GLY A 61 -1.55 0.35 -0.08
CA GLY A 61 -2.67 -0.23 0.63
C GLY A 61 -2.21 -1.36 1.54
N HIS A 62 -3.03 -1.71 2.54
CA HIS A 62 -2.68 -2.72 3.54
C HIS A 62 -3.86 -3.63 3.84
N ALA A 63 -3.55 -4.92 3.97
CA ALA A 63 -4.48 -5.90 4.49
C ALA A 63 -3.73 -6.96 5.30
N ARG A 64 -4.47 -7.66 6.16
CA ARG A 64 -3.95 -8.82 6.89
C ARG A 64 -4.86 -10.03 6.81
N SER A 65 -4.30 -11.21 7.02
CA SER A 65 -5.01 -12.49 7.02
C SER A 65 -4.38 -13.47 8.01
N ARG A 66 -5.18 -14.40 8.52
CA ARG A 66 -4.67 -15.55 9.30
C ARG A 66 -4.51 -16.82 8.45
N ASP A 67 -5.11 -16.86 7.26
CA ASP A 67 -5.22 -18.07 6.45
C ASP A 67 -4.86 -17.86 4.97
N LEU A 68 -4.40 -16.66 4.59
CA LEU A 68 -4.06 -16.23 3.23
C LEU A 68 -5.26 -16.24 2.24
N VAL A 69 -6.48 -16.48 2.73
CA VAL A 69 -7.70 -16.56 1.92
C VAL A 69 -8.67 -15.45 2.29
N ARG A 70 -8.90 -15.25 3.59
CA ARG A 70 -9.81 -14.23 4.13
C ARG A 70 -8.99 -13.03 4.60
N TRP A 71 -9.27 -11.87 4.02
CA TRP A 71 -8.48 -10.66 4.24
C TRP A 71 -9.29 -9.58 4.96
N GLU A 72 -8.66 -8.96 5.95
CA GLU A 72 -9.12 -7.74 6.62
C GLU A 72 -8.36 -6.57 6.00
N HIS A 73 -9.09 -5.63 5.38
CA HIS A 73 -8.50 -4.40 4.87
C HIS A 73 -8.22 -3.43 6.03
N LEU A 74 -7.00 -2.93 6.07
CA LEU A 74 -6.51 -1.99 7.08
C LEU A 74 -6.39 -0.59 6.47
N PRO A 75 -6.13 0.46 7.29
CA PRO A 75 -5.79 1.77 6.78
C PRO A 75 -4.63 1.72 5.77
N ILE A 76 -4.53 2.74 4.91
CA ILE A 76 -3.38 2.89 4.02
C ILE A 76 -2.11 2.89 4.86
N ALA A 77 -1.13 2.06 4.50
CA ALA A 77 0.13 1.96 5.23
C ALA A 77 1.05 3.14 4.89
N LEU A 78 1.30 3.37 3.60
CA LEU A 78 2.20 4.44 3.16
C LEU A 78 1.48 5.40 2.22
N ALA A 79 1.56 6.69 2.53
CA ALA A 79 1.18 7.79 1.66
C ALA A 79 2.43 8.59 1.26
N PRO A 80 2.46 9.22 0.07
CA PRO A 80 3.57 10.09 -0.30
C PRO A 80 3.80 11.19 0.74
N SER A 81 5.02 11.28 1.27
CA SER A 81 5.45 12.37 2.16
C SER A 81 5.71 13.65 1.34
N LEU A 82 4.65 14.44 1.17
CA LEU A 82 4.70 15.68 0.38
C LEU A 82 5.68 16.69 0.96
N GLU A 83 5.81 16.75 2.30
CA GLU A 83 6.73 17.61 3.02
C GLU A 83 8.20 17.27 2.76
N LEU A 84 8.50 16.03 2.38
CA LEU A 84 9.82 15.57 1.96
C LEU A 84 9.97 15.43 0.44
N GLY A 85 9.03 16.02 -0.32
CA GLY A 85 9.04 16.10 -1.78
C GLY A 85 8.74 14.79 -2.51
N GLU A 86 8.13 13.82 -1.83
CA GLU A 86 7.72 12.54 -2.41
C GLU A 86 6.37 12.69 -3.13
N GLU A 87 6.30 12.20 -4.37
CA GLU A 87 5.09 12.19 -5.21
C GLU A 87 4.43 10.81 -5.23
N HIS A 88 5.24 9.74 -5.22
CA HIS A 88 4.77 8.36 -5.25
C HIS A 88 5.59 7.46 -4.34
N VAL A 89 4.89 6.53 -3.67
CA VAL A 89 5.46 5.42 -2.93
C VAL A 89 5.46 4.19 -3.85
N TYR A 90 6.58 3.91 -4.50
CA TYR A 90 6.70 2.76 -5.40
C TYR A 90 6.98 1.45 -4.65
N SER A 91 7.10 0.37 -5.40
CA SER A 91 7.22 -1.00 -4.89
C SER A 91 8.46 -1.20 -4.03
N GLY A 92 8.39 -2.26 -3.22
CA GLY A 92 9.38 -2.54 -2.20
C GLY A 92 9.10 -3.84 -1.45
N CYS A 93 9.84 -4.06 -0.37
CA CYS A 93 9.79 -5.27 0.44
C CYS A 93 9.64 -4.94 1.93
N ALA A 94 9.37 -5.98 2.72
CA ALA A 94 9.35 -5.90 4.17
C ALA A 94 10.46 -6.78 4.72
N TRP A 95 11.18 -6.29 5.72
CA TRP A 95 12.18 -7.08 6.43
C TRP A 95 12.31 -6.60 7.87
N PRO A 96 12.39 -7.51 8.86
CA PRO A 96 12.59 -7.12 10.25
C PRO A 96 13.98 -6.51 10.47
N ASN A 97 14.06 -5.49 11.33
CA ASN A 97 15.34 -4.94 11.79
C ASN A 97 16.04 -5.89 12.80
N GLY A 98 17.17 -5.46 13.35
CA GLY A 98 17.93 -6.24 14.33
C GLY A 98 17.18 -6.58 15.62
N ASP A 99 16.11 -5.83 15.94
CA ASP A 99 15.26 -6.03 17.11
C ASP A 99 13.99 -6.85 16.78
N GLY A 100 13.84 -7.29 15.53
CA GLY A 100 12.68 -8.06 15.06
C GLY A 100 11.45 -7.22 14.66
N GLU A 101 11.55 -5.89 14.71
CA GLU A 101 10.49 -4.97 14.27
C GLU A 101 10.44 -4.91 12.72
N PRO A 102 9.30 -5.22 12.08
CA PRO A 102 9.15 -5.12 10.63
C PRO A 102 9.39 -3.70 10.11
N LEU A 103 10.24 -3.57 9.08
CA LEU A 103 10.41 -2.34 8.31
C LEU A 103 9.88 -2.52 6.90
N LEU A 104 9.33 -1.46 6.30
CA LEU A 104 9.00 -1.42 4.88
C LEU A 104 10.06 -0.64 4.13
N PHE A 105 10.78 -1.30 3.23
CA PHE A 105 11.75 -0.68 2.34
C PHE A 105 11.11 -0.46 0.99
N TYR A 106 11.19 0.75 0.44
CA TYR A 106 10.47 1.10 -0.77
C TYR A 106 11.18 2.18 -1.58
N THR A 107 10.76 2.32 -2.84
CA THR A 107 11.29 3.35 -3.74
C THR A 107 10.49 4.65 -3.60
N SER A 108 11.09 5.68 -3.01
CA SER A 108 10.55 7.05 -2.97
C SER A 108 10.76 7.73 -4.31
N VAL A 109 9.68 8.18 -4.94
CA VAL A 109 9.72 8.91 -6.21
C VAL A 109 9.45 10.37 -5.96
N LYS A 110 10.38 11.24 -6.38
CA LYS A 110 10.27 12.69 -6.18
C LYS A 110 9.36 13.34 -7.22
N SER A 111 8.75 14.45 -6.82
CA SER A 111 7.97 15.30 -7.74
C SER A 111 8.86 15.95 -8.80
N GLY A 112 8.34 16.11 -10.02
CA GLY A 112 8.96 16.94 -11.05
C GLY A 112 8.85 16.36 -12.47
N PRO A 113 9.14 17.17 -13.51
CA PRO A 113 9.17 16.71 -14.90
C PRO A 113 10.13 15.54 -15.07
N LYS A 114 9.78 14.56 -15.91
CA LYS A 114 10.55 13.32 -16.07
C LYS A 114 12.01 13.58 -16.44
N GLU A 115 12.27 14.65 -17.18
CA GLU A 115 13.57 15.06 -17.70
C GLU A 115 14.47 15.71 -16.64
N SER A 116 13.89 16.23 -15.55
CA SER A 116 14.60 16.98 -14.51
C SER A 116 14.32 16.49 -13.09
N ARG A 117 13.57 15.38 -12.95
CA ARG A 117 13.23 14.77 -11.67
C ARG A 117 14.51 14.35 -10.95
N PRO A 118 14.65 14.66 -9.65
CA PRO A 118 15.72 14.09 -8.85
C PRO A 118 15.72 12.55 -8.92
N PRO A 119 16.87 11.89 -8.72
CA PRO A 119 16.92 10.43 -8.63
C PRO A 119 15.91 9.92 -7.60
N ASN A 120 15.32 8.76 -7.89
CA ASN A 120 14.53 8.05 -6.88
C ASN A 120 15.43 7.59 -5.74
N GLU A 121 14.86 7.53 -4.54
CA GLU A 121 15.56 7.18 -3.31
C GLU A 121 15.03 5.85 -2.75
N GLN A 122 15.84 5.14 -1.97
CA GLN A 122 15.37 3.98 -1.19
C GLN A 122 15.09 4.45 0.23
N TRP A 123 13.84 4.34 0.65
CA TRP A 123 13.36 4.79 1.95
C TRP A 123 12.93 3.60 2.79
N ALA A 124 12.89 3.80 4.11
CA ALA A 124 12.39 2.82 5.07
C ALA A 124 11.32 3.47 5.96
N ALA A 125 10.15 2.86 6.03
CA ALA A 125 9.10 3.22 6.97
C ALA A 125 9.13 2.29 8.19
N ARG A 126 8.91 2.87 9.37
CA ARG A 126 8.83 2.16 10.65
C ARG A 126 7.38 2.18 11.12
N PRO A 127 6.85 1.08 11.65
CA PRO A 127 5.52 1.10 12.24
C PRO A 127 5.52 1.95 13.52
N LEU A 128 4.38 2.55 13.82
CA LEU A 128 4.14 3.30 15.07
C LEU A 128 3.45 2.44 16.13
N ASP A 129 3.03 1.22 15.79
CA ASP A 129 2.45 0.23 16.68
C ASP A 129 2.87 -1.21 16.35
N ALA A 130 2.73 -2.12 17.31
CA ALA A 130 3.16 -3.52 17.19
C ALA A 130 2.27 -4.40 16.29
N GLU A 131 1.09 -3.91 15.91
CA GLU A 131 0.15 -4.61 15.02
C GLU A 131 0.31 -4.17 13.55
N LEU A 132 1.26 -3.27 13.28
CA LEU A 132 1.58 -2.72 11.97
C LEU A 132 0.42 -1.95 11.33
N ILE A 133 -0.46 -1.36 12.13
CA ILE A 133 -1.67 -0.68 11.63
C ILE A 133 -1.36 0.78 11.28
N VAL A 134 -0.45 1.40 12.01
CA VAL A 134 -0.03 2.79 11.92
C VAL A 134 1.47 2.82 11.56
N TRP A 135 1.83 3.72 10.65
CA TRP A 135 3.16 3.87 10.05
C TRP A 135 3.58 5.35 10.07
#